data_AF-A0A966FN42-F1
#
_entry.id   AF-A0A966FN42-F1
#
_cell.length_a   1.000
_cell.length_b   1.000
_cell.length_c   1.000
_cell.angle_alpha   90.00
_cell.angle_beta   90.00
_cell.angle_gamma   90.00
#
_symmetry.space_group_name_H-M   'P 1'
#
loop_
_entity.id
_entity.type
_entity.pdbx_description
1 polymer ?
#
loop_
_entity_poly.entity_id
_entity_poly.type
_entity_poly.pdbx_seq_one_letter_code
_entity_poly.pdbx_strand_id
1 'polypeptide(L)'
;ALVFSFDSLKGFLPPLFASLIGLTGVLPALIGSFAVIGHDFPLFHRFKGGTGISAIIGGLLFFVPRLIILTVIFVTFLVFLFSHKGFSLNFRLSPFESGESIAFIIVIVFLIFSENIEAKMYMLFSTLIVVIKKFDVALDLLKINHQHIKI
;
A
#
# COMPACT_ATOMS: atom_id res chain seq x y z
N ALA A 1 10.46 -11.66 -2.51
CA ALA A 1 9.19 -12.39 -2.74
C ALA A 1 8.57 -12.89 -1.42
N LEU A 2 9.25 -13.75 -0.66
CA LEU A 2 8.66 -14.40 0.54
C LEU A 2 8.12 -13.42 1.60
N VAL A 3 8.90 -12.39 1.96
CA VAL A 3 8.50 -11.38 2.96
C VAL A 3 7.26 -10.60 2.50
N PHE A 4 7.23 -10.18 1.23
CA PHE A 4 6.10 -9.48 0.63
C PHE A 4 4.81 -10.31 0.68
N SER A 5 4.90 -11.62 0.40
CA SER A 5 3.76 -12.53 0.48
C SER A 5 3.21 -12.65 1.91
N PHE A 6 4.09 -12.76 2.91
CA PHE A 6 3.66 -12.81 4.32
C PHE A 6 3.05 -11.49 4.80
N ASP A 7 3.57 -10.35 4.36
CA ASP A 7 3.00 -9.05 4.74
C ASP A 7 1.66 -8.79 4.03
N SER A 8 1.51 -9.23 2.79
CA SER A 8 0.22 -9.24 2.09
C SER A 8 -0.81 -10.14 2.79
N LEU A 9 -0.37 -11.32 3.26
CA LEU A 9 -1.25 -12.23 4.00
C LEU A 9 -1.76 -11.62 5.31
N LYS A 10 -0.93 -10.85 6.03
CA LYS A 10 -1.36 -10.14 7.24
C LYS A 10 -2.46 -9.10 6.97
N GLY A 11 -2.46 -8.47 5.78
CA GLY A 11 -3.53 -7.58 5.36
C GLY A 11 -4.78 -8.31 4.88
N PHE A 12 -4.63 -9.49 4.27
CA PHE A 12 -5.73 -10.29 3.70
C PHE A 12 -6.55 -11.06 4.74
N LEU A 13 -5.89 -11.67 5.73
CA LEU A 13 -6.56 -12.56 6.69
C LEU A 13 -7.62 -11.86 7.57
N PRO A 14 -7.40 -10.66 8.10
CA PRO A 14 -8.36 -10.02 8.99
C PRO A 14 -9.73 -9.69 8.36
N PRO A 15 -9.83 -9.08 7.16
CA PRO A 15 -11.12 -8.90 6.50
C PRO A 15 -11.77 -10.23 6.10
N LEU A 16 -10.97 -11.26 5.76
CA LEU A 16 -11.48 -12.60 5.50
C LEU A 16 -12.14 -13.21 6.76
N PHE A 17 -11.45 -13.20 7.89
CA PHE A 17 -12.01 -13.71 9.16
C PHE A 17 -13.26 -12.93 9.57
N ALA A 18 -13.27 -11.61 9.38
CA ALA A 18 -14.45 -10.80 9.66
C ALA A 18 -15.66 -11.25 8.83
N SER A 19 -15.46 -11.51 7.53
CA SER A 19 -16.51 -12.00 6.65
C SER A 19 -16.98 -13.42 7.03
N LEU A 20 -16.06 -14.30 7.44
CA LEU A 20 -16.40 -15.67 7.86
C LEU A 20 -17.28 -15.72 9.12
N ILE A 21 -17.15 -14.76 10.03
CA ILE A 21 -18.02 -14.62 11.20
C ILE A 21 -19.32 -13.85 10.92
N GLY A 22 -19.60 -13.54 9.65
CA GLY A 22 -20.84 -12.90 9.20
C GLY A 22 -20.84 -11.37 9.26
N LEU A 23 -19.68 -10.72 9.47
CA LEU A 23 -19.61 -9.26 9.37
C LEU A 23 -19.65 -8.84 7.90
N THR A 24 -20.53 -7.91 7.56
CA THR A 24 -20.76 -7.42 6.20
C THR A 24 -20.65 -5.90 6.13
N GLY A 25 -20.55 -5.37 4.92
CA GLY A 25 -20.49 -3.93 4.68
C GLY A 25 -19.15 -3.33 5.11
N VAL A 26 -19.21 -2.27 5.92
CA VAL A 26 -18.02 -1.45 6.26
C VAL A 26 -17.13 -2.12 7.32
N LEU A 27 -17.64 -3.12 8.06
CA LEU A 27 -16.92 -3.73 9.18
C LEU A 27 -15.66 -4.51 8.76
N PRO A 28 -15.69 -5.39 7.73
CA PRO A 28 -14.46 -6.00 7.20
C PRO A 28 -13.43 -4.96 6.73
N ALA A 29 -13.89 -3.86 6.13
CA ALA A 29 -13.00 -2.78 5.67
C ALA A 29 -12.27 -2.13 6.84
N LEU A 30 -12.98 -1.80 7.92
CA LEU A 30 -12.36 -1.24 9.14
C LEU A 30 -11.38 -2.22 9.78
N ILE A 31 -11.77 -3.49 9.93
CA ILE A 31 -10.91 -4.53 10.51
C ILE A 31 -9.64 -4.72 9.68
N GLY A 32 -9.76 -4.72 8.36
CA GLY A 32 -8.62 -4.72 7.46
C GLY A 32 -7.72 -3.49 7.67
N SER A 33 -8.29 -2.29 7.81
CA SER A 33 -7.50 -1.08 8.07
C SER A 33 -6.75 -1.15 9.42
N PHE A 34 -7.36 -1.73 10.47
CA PHE A 34 -6.67 -1.97 11.74
C PHE A 34 -5.53 -2.99 11.61
N ALA A 35 -5.65 -3.97 10.72
CA ALA A 35 -4.56 -4.88 10.42
C ALA A 35 -3.34 -4.16 9.81
N VAL A 36 -3.59 -3.17 8.95
CA VAL A 36 -2.54 -2.31 8.40
C VAL A 36 -1.83 -1.55 9.51
N ILE A 37 -2.55 -1.02 10.51
CA ILE A 37 -1.94 -0.38 11.71
C ILE A 37 -0.98 -1.36 12.41
N GLY A 38 -1.42 -2.59 12.66
CA GLY A 38 -0.59 -3.60 13.33
C GLY A 38 0.68 -3.99 12.57
N HIS A 39 0.64 -3.94 11.24
CA HIS A 39 1.81 -4.13 10.38
C HIS A 39 2.73 -2.90 10.37
N ASP A 40 2.15 -1.71 10.33
CA ASP A 40 2.88 -0.47 10.17
C ASP A 40 3.50 0.05 11.47
N PHE A 41 2.89 -0.27 12.60
CA PHE A 41 3.30 0.10 13.95
C PHE A 41 3.65 -1.14 14.79
N PRO A 42 4.63 -1.97 14.38
CA PRO A 42 4.97 -3.16 15.13
C PRO A 42 5.61 -2.75 16.47
N LEU A 43 4.93 -3.10 17.58
CA LEU A 43 5.40 -2.84 18.95
C LEU A 43 6.82 -3.39 19.17
N PHE A 44 7.12 -4.54 18.58
CA PHE A 44 8.40 -5.25 18.72
C PHE A 44 9.57 -4.62 17.93
N HIS A 45 9.31 -3.67 17.04
CA HIS A 45 10.33 -2.99 16.23
C HIS A 45 10.38 -1.48 16.47
N ARG A 46 9.97 -1.03 17.67
CA ARG A 46 9.92 0.40 18.05
C ARG A 46 9.12 1.24 17.05
N PHE A 47 8.01 0.71 16.56
CA PHE A 47 7.14 1.39 15.58
C PHE A 47 7.80 1.67 14.22
N LYS A 48 8.96 1.07 13.93
CA LYS A 48 9.61 1.15 12.62
C LYS A 48 9.19 -0.05 11.76
N GLY A 49 7.98 0.03 11.19
CA GLY A 49 7.45 -0.97 10.24
C GLY A 49 7.73 -0.61 8.77
N GLY A 50 7.24 -1.45 7.84
CA GLY A 50 7.39 -1.28 6.38
C GLY A 50 6.64 -0.07 5.80
N THR A 51 6.49 0.01 4.48
CA THR A 51 5.78 1.12 3.79
C THR A 51 4.25 1.05 3.92
N GLY A 52 3.70 -0.03 4.47
CA GLY A 52 2.26 -0.27 4.60
C GLY A 52 1.58 -0.71 3.31
N ILE A 53 2.17 -0.39 2.16
CA ILE A 53 1.61 -0.65 0.82
C ILE A 53 1.40 -2.16 0.58
N SER A 54 2.32 -3.02 1.01
CA SER A 54 2.17 -4.48 0.87
C SER A 54 0.97 -5.03 1.65
N ALA A 55 0.75 -4.56 2.88
CA ALA A 55 -0.42 -4.91 3.68
C ALA A 55 -1.72 -4.37 3.05
N ILE A 56 -1.69 -3.16 2.50
CA ILE A 56 -2.83 -2.58 1.79
C ILE A 56 -3.21 -3.44 0.58
N ILE A 57 -2.24 -3.79 -0.27
CA ILE A 57 -2.43 -4.67 -1.43
C ILE A 57 -3.03 -6.02 -0.99
N GLY A 58 -2.55 -6.57 0.12
CA GLY A 58 -3.07 -7.78 0.74
C GLY A 58 -4.56 -7.70 1.08
N GLY A 59 -5.00 -6.66 1.79
CA GLY A 59 -6.43 -6.49 2.10
C GLY A 59 -7.28 -6.14 0.86
N LEU A 60 -6.73 -5.40 -0.11
CA LEU A 60 -7.44 -5.17 -1.37
C LEU A 60 -7.61 -6.44 -2.20
N LEU A 61 -6.73 -7.43 -2.05
CA LEU A 61 -6.90 -8.73 -2.70
C LEU A 61 -8.18 -9.42 -2.22
N PHE A 62 -8.66 -9.14 -1.00
CA PHE A 62 -9.94 -9.62 -0.50
C PHE A 62 -11.13 -8.89 -1.16
N PHE A 63 -11.11 -7.55 -1.18
CA PHE A 63 -12.25 -6.77 -1.69
C PHE A 63 -12.35 -6.74 -3.21
N VAL A 64 -11.21 -6.67 -3.91
CA VAL A 64 -11.12 -6.51 -5.37
C VAL A 64 -10.02 -7.42 -5.95
N PRO A 65 -10.14 -8.76 -5.82
CA PRO A 65 -9.09 -9.72 -6.20
C PRO A 65 -8.67 -9.58 -7.66
N ARG A 66 -9.63 -9.42 -8.58
CA ARG A 66 -9.36 -9.31 -10.02
C ARG A 66 -8.51 -8.09 -10.34
N LEU A 67 -8.82 -6.94 -9.73
CA LEU A 67 -8.08 -5.71 -9.94
C LEU A 67 -6.63 -5.87 -9.50
N ILE A 68 -6.42 -6.38 -8.28
CA ILE A 68 -5.08 -6.52 -7.72
C ILE A 68 -4.23 -7.50 -8.51
N ILE A 69 -4.77 -8.65 -8.91
CA ILE A 69 -4.04 -9.63 -9.72
C ILE A 69 -3.62 -9.00 -11.06
N LEU A 70 -4.52 -8.31 -11.74
CA LEU A 70 -4.21 -7.64 -13.01
C LEU A 70 -3.16 -6.55 -12.84
N THR A 71 -3.27 -5.71 -11.80
CA THR A 71 -2.29 -4.65 -11.52
C THR A 71 -0.91 -5.24 -11.21
N VAL A 72 -0.82 -6.29 -10.40
CA VAL A 72 0.45 -6.94 -10.06
C VAL A 72 1.11 -7.54 -11.30
N ILE A 73 0.33 -8.23 -12.16
CA ILE A 73 0.85 -8.78 -13.42
C ILE A 73 1.35 -7.65 -14.33
N PHE A 74 0.55 -6.60 -14.50
CA PHE A 74 0.88 -5.47 -15.36
C PHE A 74 2.15 -4.75 -14.91
N VAL A 75 2.27 -4.45 -13.61
CA VAL A 75 3.44 -3.77 -13.05
C VAL A 75 4.68 -4.67 -13.11
N THR A 76 4.54 -5.96 -12.80
CA THR A 76 5.65 -6.92 -12.92
C THR A 76 6.16 -7.00 -14.36
N PHE A 77 5.25 -7.04 -15.33
CA PHE A 77 5.59 -7.03 -16.75
C PHE A 77 6.29 -5.73 -17.16
N LEU A 78 5.82 -4.56 -16.72
CA LEU A 78 6.50 -3.29 -16.97
C LEU A 78 7.91 -3.28 -16.37
N VAL A 79 8.06 -3.64 -15.10
CA VAL A 79 9.37 -3.69 -14.42
C VAL A 79 10.34 -4.64 -15.14
N PHE A 80 9.85 -5.78 -15.60
CA PHE A 80 10.64 -6.74 -16.39
C PHE A 80 11.09 -6.14 -17.74
N LEU A 81 10.20 -5.48 -18.48
CA LEU A 81 10.53 -4.81 -19.74
C LEU A 81 11.56 -3.69 -19.57
N PHE A 82 11.42 -2.86 -18.54
CA PHE A 82 12.36 -1.77 -18.27
C PHE A 82 13.71 -2.27 -17.76
N SER A 83 13.74 -3.35 -16.97
CA SER A 83 14.99 -3.98 -16.51
C SER A 83 15.79 -4.57 -17.67
N HIS A 84 15.12 -5.20 -18.65
CA HIS A 84 15.82 -5.82 -19.78
C HIS A 84 16.32 -4.84 -20.84
N LYS A 85 15.69 -3.66 -20.97
CA LYS A 85 16.07 -2.68 -22.00
C LYS A 85 17.22 -1.75 -21.62
N GLY A 86 17.94 -2.01 -20.52
CA GLY A 86 19.07 -1.17 -20.09
C GLY A 86 18.64 0.29 -19.88
N PHE A 87 17.40 0.50 -19.40
CA PHE A 87 16.81 1.82 -19.22
C PHE A 87 17.46 2.51 -18.03
N SER A 88 18.68 3.01 -18.25
CA SER A 88 19.43 3.87 -17.34
C SER A 88 18.84 5.29 -17.39
N LEU A 89 17.58 5.44 -16.96
CA LEU A 89 17.19 6.74 -16.45
C LEU A 89 17.88 6.92 -15.09
N ASN A 90 18.38 8.13 -14.84
CA ASN A 90 18.95 8.58 -13.57
C ASN A 90 17.91 8.61 -12.42
N PHE A 91 17.07 7.57 -12.31
CA PHE A 91 16.14 7.40 -11.21
C PHE A 91 16.92 6.88 -10.01
N ARG A 92 16.99 7.72 -8.98
CA ARG A 92 17.61 7.42 -7.68
C ARG A 92 16.84 6.39 -6.85
N LEU A 93 15.78 5.80 -7.41
CA LEU A 93 14.86 4.85 -6.79
C LEU A 93 14.96 3.51 -7.51
N SER A 94 14.95 2.42 -6.75
CA SER A 94 14.99 1.09 -7.33
C SER A 94 13.74 0.83 -8.19
N PRO A 95 13.83 0.04 -9.28
CA PRO A 95 12.68 -0.33 -10.12
C PRO A 95 11.52 -0.98 -9.33
N PHE A 96 11.85 -1.54 -8.17
CA PHE A 96 10.89 -2.16 -7.26
C PHE A 96 10.08 -1.12 -6.48
N GLU A 97 10.73 -0.09 -5.93
CA GLU A 97 10.06 1.00 -5.20
C GLU A 97 9.16 1.85 -6.12
N SER A 98 9.59 2.08 -7.36
CA SER A 98 8.77 2.78 -8.36
C SER A 98 7.57 1.94 -8.80
N GLY A 99 7.74 0.62 -8.92
CA GLY A 99 6.66 -0.31 -9.23
C GLY A 99 5.53 -0.31 -8.19
N GLU A 100 5.86 -0.34 -6.90
CA GLU A 100 4.87 -0.27 -5.81
C GLU A 100 4.02 1.01 -5.88
N SER A 101 4.66 2.15 -6.14
CA SER A 101 3.96 3.44 -6.22
C SER A 101 3.03 3.53 -7.43
N ILE A 102 3.46 3.01 -8.59
CA ILE A 102 2.64 2.95 -9.80
C ILE A 102 1.42 2.05 -9.59
N ALA A 103 1.62 0.86 -9.00
CA ALA A 103 0.53 -0.05 -8.67
C ALA A 103 -0.52 0.62 -7.78
N PHE A 104 -0.06 1.34 -6.76
CA PHE A 104 -0.92 2.03 -5.81
C PHE A 104 -1.75 3.14 -6.47
N ILE A 105 -1.14 3.95 -7.34
CA ILE A 105 -1.85 4.99 -8.09
C ILE A 105 -2.91 4.39 -9.02
N ILE A 106 -2.57 3.34 -9.78
CA ILE A 106 -3.50 2.65 -10.67
C ILE A 106 -4.73 2.15 -9.90
N VAL A 107 -4.49 1.53 -8.74
CA VAL A 107 -5.54 1.01 -7.87
C VAL A 107 -6.43 2.13 -7.35
N ILE A 108 -5.87 3.26 -6.88
CA ILE A 108 -6.65 4.41 -6.43
C ILE A 108 -7.53 4.93 -7.56
N VAL A 109 -6.95 5.16 -8.74
CA VAL A 109 -7.70 5.68 -9.90
C VAL A 109 -8.84 4.74 -10.26
N PHE A 110 -8.58 3.44 -10.36
CA PHE A 110 -9.62 2.47 -10.68
C PHE A 110 -10.70 2.41 -9.59
N LEU A 111 -10.32 2.42 -8.32
CA LEU A 111 -11.27 2.37 -7.21
C LEU A 111 -12.18 3.60 -7.20
N ILE A 112 -11.72 4.80 -7.57
CA ILE A 112 -12.58 5.99 -7.67
C ILE A 112 -13.79 5.72 -8.58
N PHE A 113 -13.57 5.08 -9.73
CA PHE A 113 -14.61 4.75 -10.71
C PHE A 113 -15.40 3.47 -10.38
N SER A 114 -14.96 2.67 -9.40
CA SER A 114 -15.64 1.43 -9.01
C SER A 114 -16.88 1.69 -8.15
N GLU A 115 -17.90 0.85 -8.24
CA GLU A 115 -19.07 0.89 -7.33
C GLU A 115 -18.79 0.24 -5.96
N ASN A 116 -17.64 -0.43 -5.79
CA ASN A 116 -17.33 -1.18 -4.58
C ASN A 116 -16.97 -0.24 -3.41
N ILE A 117 -17.97 0.07 -2.57
CA ILE A 117 -17.82 0.99 -1.43
C ILE A 117 -16.91 0.43 -0.34
N GLU A 118 -16.92 -0.89 -0.12
CA GLU A 118 -16.08 -1.53 0.90
C GLU A 118 -14.59 -1.37 0.56
N ALA A 119 -14.23 -1.62 -0.70
CA ALA A 119 -12.87 -1.43 -1.19
C ALA A 119 -12.41 0.03 -1.09
N LYS A 120 -13.29 0.99 -1.43
CA LYS A 120 -13.02 2.43 -1.31
C LYS A 120 -12.77 2.83 0.15
N MET A 121 -13.61 2.36 1.07
CA MET A 121 -13.50 2.68 2.49
C MET A 121 -12.24 2.08 3.09
N TYR A 122 -11.95 0.80 2.80
CA TYR A 122 -10.70 0.15 3.21
C TYR A 122 -9.49 0.95 2.74
N MET A 123 -9.46 1.30 1.44
CA MET A 123 -8.37 2.04 0.81
C MET A 123 -8.18 3.43 1.44
N LEU A 124 -9.27 4.14 1.71
CA LEU A 124 -9.25 5.47 2.32
C LEU A 124 -8.63 5.42 3.73
N PHE A 125 -9.16 4.55 4.60
CA PHE A 125 -8.69 4.43 5.98
C PHE A 125 -7.23 3.96 6.03
N SER A 126 -6.87 2.93 5.25
CA SER A 126 -5.51 2.41 5.24
C SER A 126 -4.50 3.41 4.70
N THR A 127 -4.86 4.19 3.68
CA THR A 127 -3.98 5.25 3.15
C THR A 127 -3.80 6.37 4.16
N LEU A 128 -4.87 6.77 4.87
CA LEU A 128 -4.78 7.78 5.92
C LEU A 128 -3.81 7.35 7.04
N ILE A 129 -3.87 6.09 7.45
CA ILE A 129 -2.94 5.50 8.43
C ILE A 129 -1.49 5.63 7.96
N VAL A 130 -1.21 5.27 6.71
CA VAL A 130 0.14 5.36 6.13
C VAL A 130 0.63 6.81 6.04
N VAL A 131 -0.26 7.73 5.64
CA VAL A 131 0.05 9.16 5.56
C VAL A 131 0.39 9.71 6.95
N ILE A 132 -0.40 9.37 7.98
CA ILE A 132 -0.13 9.76 9.37
C ILE A 132 1.22 9.22 9.82
N LYS A 133 1.53 7.95 9.56
CA LYS A 133 2.82 7.33 9.91
C LYS A 133 4.01 8.05 9.27
N LYS A 134 3.85 8.55 8.04
CA LYS A 134 4.92 9.25 7.31
C LYS A 134 4.89 10.77 7.48
N PHE A 135 3.97 11.31 8.28
CA PHE A 135 3.81 12.75 8.45
C PHE A 135 5.07 13.40 9.04
N ASP A 136 5.71 12.75 10.01
CA ASP A 136 6.96 13.25 10.62
C ASP A 136 8.10 13.38 9.60
N VAL A 137 8.22 12.42 8.68
CA VAL A 137 9.21 12.46 7.60
C VAL A 137 8.93 13.61 6.64
N ALA A 138 7.66 13.86 6.32
CA ALA A 138 7.27 14.99 5.47
C ALA A 138 7.59 16.33 6.13
N LEU A 139 7.37 16.46 7.45
CA LEU A 139 7.73 17.65 8.22
C LEU A 139 9.25 17.88 8.24
N ASP A 140 10.05 16.82 8.38
CA ASP A 140 11.51 16.93 8.37
C ASP A 140 12.03 17.39 7.00
N LEU A 141 11.44 16.91 5.89
CA LEU A 141 11.76 17.38 4.55
C LEU A 141 11.45 18.87 4.34
N LEU A 142 10.31 19.34 4.87
CA LEU A 142 9.95 20.76 4.80
C LEU A 142 10.94 21.62 5.59
N LYS A 143 11.35 21.18 6.79
CA LYS A 143 12.34 21.88 7.63
C LYS A 143 13.72 21.95 6.96
N ILE A 144 14.18 20.87 6.34
CA ILE A 144 15.47 20.83 5.61
C ILE A 144 15.42 21.79 4.42
N ASN A 145 14.33 21.83 3.67
CA ASN A 145 14.21 22.73 2.52
C ASN A 145 14.23 24.21 2.93
N HIS A 146 13.64 24.55 4.09
CA HIS A 146 13.73 25.90 4.65
C HIS A 146 15.14 26.33 5.08
N GLN A 147 16.03 25.40 5.43
CA GLN A 147 17.43 25.73 5.76
C GLN A 147 18.28 26.04 4.53
N HIS A 148 17.90 25.55 3.35
CA HIS A 148 18.59 25.82 2.08
C HIS A 148 18.06 27.07 1.33
N ILE A 149 17.00 27.71 1.81
CA ILE A 149 16.38 28.90 1.19
C ILE A 149 16.77 30.21 1.88
N LYS A 150 17.68 30.18 2.88
CA LYS A 150 18.34 31.41 3.37
C LYS A 150 19.47 31.80 2.41
N ILE A 151 19.14 32.58 1.39
CA ILE A 151 20.07 33.41 0.61
C ILE A 151 19.91 34.86 1.09
#